data_AF-A0A971R3J2-F1
#
_entry.id   AF-A0A971R3J2-F1
#
_cell.length_a   1.000
_cell.length_b   1.000
_cell.length_c   1.000
_cell.angle_alpha   90.00
_cell.angle_beta   90.00
_cell.angle_gamma   90.00
#
_symmetry.space_group_name_H-M   'P 1'
#
loop_
_entity.id
_entity.type
_entity.pdbx_description
1 polymer ?
#
loop_
_entity_poly.entity_id
_entity_poly.type
_entity_poly.pdbx_seq_one_letter_code
_entity_poly.pdbx_strand_id
1 'polypeptide(L)'
;MRILHCSDIHLGRRPIGSPGSPYSVARYEDYFKAFENIVDYALSGAVDLFLVSGDLFDRKDINPDTLARTQQMLGRLKEASIDVIAIEGNHDKCFNAGESWLLFLEKTGYLKLLAPFHDGRRYSFPCVETGGVRLFGLGYPG
;
A
#
# COMPACT_ATOMS: atom_id res chain seq x y z
N MET A 1 15.06 11.40 -11.48
CA MET A 1 14.04 10.84 -10.58
C MET A 1 14.26 9.34 -10.45
N ARG A 2 14.37 8.83 -9.22
CA ARG A 2 14.49 7.41 -8.90
C ARG A 2 13.19 6.95 -8.26
N ILE A 3 12.57 5.95 -8.87
CA ILE A 3 11.30 5.39 -8.43
C ILE A 3 11.58 4.00 -7.87
N LEU A 4 11.10 3.74 -6.66
CA LEU A 4 11.02 2.40 -6.10
C LEU A 4 9.60 1.89 -6.32
N HIS A 5 9.47 0.69 -6.90
CA HIS A 5 8.19 0.06 -7.17
C HIS A 5 8.11 -1.30 -6.48
N CYS A 6 7.02 -1.54 -5.76
CA CYS A 6 6.68 -2.84 -5.18
C CYS A 6 5.17 -3.12 -5.30
N SER A 7 4.79 -4.38 -5.12
CA SER A 7 3.42 -4.88 -5.22
C SER A 7 3.26 -6.08 -4.29
N ASP A 8 2.02 -6.45 -3.98
CA ASP A 8 1.68 -7.74 -3.36
C ASP A 8 2.41 -7.94 -2.02
N ILE A 9 2.39 -6.90 -1.18
CA ILE A 9 3.04 -6.89 0.12
C ILE A 9 2.27 -7.77 1.12
N HIS A 10 0.94 -7.88 0.99
CA HIS A 10 0.10 -8.77 1.80
C HIS A 10 0.34 -8.66 3.33
N LEU A 11 0.42 -7.43 3.86
CA LEU A 11 0.54 -7.23 5.30
C LEU A 11 -0.68 -7.82 6.02
N GLY A 12 -0.42 -8.51 7.13
CA GLY A 12 -1.44 -9.24 7.88
C GLY A 12 -1.61 -10.71 7.48
N ARG A 13 -0.93 -11.18 6.43
CA ARG A 13 -1.06 -12.56 5.95
C ARG A 13 -0.61 -13.59 7.00
N ARG A 14 -1.44 -14.62 7.16
CA ARG A 14 -1.13 -15.81 7.99
C ARG A 14 -1.26 -17.05 7.12
N PRO A 15 -0.18 -17.82 6.89
CA PRO A 15 -0.29 -19.06 6.13
C PRO A 15 -1.16 -20.09 6.86
N ILE A 16 -1.70 -21.02 6.08
CA ILE A 16 -2.51 -22.13 6.56
C ILE A 16 -1.69 -23.00 7.53
N GLY A 17 -2.27 -23.26 8.71
CA GLY A 17 -1.65 -23.99 9.83
C GLY A 17 -2.40 -23.69 11.14
N SER A 18 -1.96 -24.26 12.27
CA SER A 18 -2.57 -23.95 13.58
C SER A 18 -2.34 -22.48 13.94
N PRO A 19 -3.39 -21.66 14.07
CA PRO A 19 -3.26 -20.28 14.50
C PRO A 19 -2.50 -20.20 15.83
N GLY A 20 -1.54 -19.27 15.92
CA GLY A 20 -0.70 -19.12 17.12
C GLY A 20 0.45 -20.13 17.24
N SER A 21 0.61 -21.08 16.31
CA SER A 21 1.82 -21.90 16.27
C SER A 21 3.07 -21.06 15.99
N PRO A 22 4.26 -21.48 16.46
CA PRO A 22 5.51 -20.78 16.18
C PRO A 22 5.76 -20.56 14.67
N TYR A 23 5.37 -21.53 13.84
CA TYR A 23 5.44 -21.41 12.39
C TYR A 23 4.52 -20.29 11.84
N SER A 24 3.24 -20.27 12.24
CA SER A 24 2.29 -19.25 11.79
C SER A 24 2.70 -17.84 12.24
N VAL A 25 3.21 -17.71 13.46
CA VAL A 25 3.74 -16.45 13.99
C VAL A 25 4.97 -15.99 13.19
N ALA A 26 5.94 -16.88 12.95
CA ALA A 26 7.13 -16.54 12.18
C ALA A 26 6.78 -16.08 10.75
N ARG A 27 5.87 -16.79 10.08
CA ARG A 27 5.46 -16.45 8.71
C ARG A 27 4.63 -15.17 8.63
N TYR A 28 3.88 -14.82 9.67
CA TYR A 28 3.21 -13.51 9.77
C TYR A 28 4.25 -12.38 9.81
N GLU A 29 5.30 -12.55 10.62
CA GLU A 29 6.38 -11.56 10.74
C GLU A 29 7.21 -11.39 9.48
N ASP A 30 7.33 -12.42 8.62
CA ASP A 30 8.11 -12.32 7.39
C ASP A 30 7.58 -11.25 6.43
N TYR A 31 6.26 -11.06 6.33
CA TYR A 31 5.67 -10.03 5.48
C TYR A 31 6.05 -8.63 5.96
N PHE A 32 6.02 -8.40 7.27
CA PHE A 32 6.45 -7.13 7.84
C PHE A 32 7.94 -6.89 7.70
N LYS A 33 8.78 -7.91 7.96
CA LYS A 33 10.23 -7.80 7.77
C LYS A 33 10.59 -7.54 6.31
N ALA A 34 9.89 -8.18 5.37
CA ALA A 34 10.10 -7.94 3.95
C ALA A 34 9.74 -6.50 3.58
N PHE A 35 8.60 -5.99 4.04
CA PHE A 35 8.22 -4.60 3.79
C PHE A 35 9.15 -3.59 4.47
N GLU A 36 9.56 -3.86 5.71
CA GLU A 36 10.55 -3.06 6.44
C GLU A 36 11.88 -2.98 5.68
N ASN A 37 12.37 -4.10 5.13
CA ASN A 37 13.57 -4.09 4.28
C ASN A 37 13.40 -3.21 3.03
N ILE A 38 12.21 -3.20 2.41
CA ILE A 38 11.93 -2.35 1.25
C ILE A 38 11.91 -0.88 1.66
N VAL A 39 11.31 -0.56 2.81
CA VAL A 39 11.28 0.79 3.38
C VAL A 39 12.69 1.26 3.75
N ASP A 40 13.47 0.42 4.42
CA ASP A 40 14.86 0.71 4.78
C ASP A 40 15.72 0.94 3.54
N TYR A 41 15.53 0.13 2.49
CA TYR A 41 16.19 0.34 1.21
C TYR A 41 15.81 1.70 0.60
N ALA A 42 14.52 2.06 0.61
CA ALA A 42 14.04 3.36 0.13
C ALA A 42 14.69 4.52 0.87
N LEU A 43 14.84 4.40 2.20
CA LEU A 43 15.45 5.40 3.07
C LEU A 43 16.98 5.46 2.93
N SER A 44 17.62 4.35 2.58
CA SER A 44 19.08 4.27 2.39
C SER A 44 19.57 4.88 1.06
N GLY A 45 18.67 4.97 0.07
CA GLY A 45 18.93 5.53 -1.24
C GLY A 45 18.27 6.89 -1.42
N ALA A 46 18.67 7.63 -2.45
CA ALA A 46 17.92 8.81 -2.89
C ALA A 46 16.71 8.38 -3.75
N VAL A 47 15.73 7.68 -3.17
CA VAL A 47 14.45 7.40 -3.83
C VAL A 47 13.59 8.66 -3.74
N ASP A 48 13.09 9.12 -4.88
CA ASP A 48 12.24 10.32 -4.94
C ASP A 48 10.74 9.95 -4.81
N LEU A 49 10.39 8.71 -5.17
CA LEU A 49 9.01 8.24 -5.23
C LEU A 49 8.90 6.75 -4.92
N PHE A 50 7.96 6.39 -4.06
CA PHE A 50 7.64 5.01 -3.67
C PHE A 50 6.27 4.61 -4.23
N LEU A 51 6.22 3.55 -5.03
CA LEU A 51 5.02 3.03 -5.66
C LEU A 51 4.61 1.69 -5.05
N VAL A 52 3.33 1.58 -4.66
CA VAL A 52 2.68 0.33 -4.28
C VAL A 52 1.61 -0.01 -5.32
N SER A 53 1.86 -0.99 -6.19
CA SER A 53 0.98 -1.31 -7.31
C SER A 53 -0.16 -2.28 -7.00
N GLY A 54 -0.51 -2.45 -5.73
CA GLY A 54 -1.61 -3.30 -5.29
C GLY A 54 -1.25 -4.22 -4.13
N ASP A 55 -2.29 -4.77 -3.50
CA ASP A 55 -2.27 -5.74 -2.41
C ASP A 55 -1.29 -5.38 -1.29
N LEU A 56 -1.44 -4.16 -0.75
CA LEU A 56 -0.70 -3.74 0.46
C LEU A 56 -1.10 -4.62 1.65
N PHE A 57 -2.40 -4.92 1.77
CA PHE A 57 -2.94 -5.78 2.82
C PHE A 57 -3.42 -7.11 2.25
N ASP A 58 -3.24 -8.18 3.04
CA ASP A 58 -3.70 -9.51 2.64
C ASP A 58 -5.22 -9.65 2.67
N ARG A 59 -5.88 -8.91 3.56
CA ARG A 59 -7.32 -9.00 3.77
C ARG A 59 -7.87 -7.64 4.13
N LYS A 60 -9.16 -7.48 3.85
CA LYS A 60 -9.96 -6.32 4.25
C LYS A 60 -10.18 -6.24 5.76
N ASP A 61 -10.09 -7.38 6.45
CA ASP A 61 -10.16 -7.43 7.91
C ASP A 61 -8.73 -7.42 8.46
N ILE A 62 -8.19 -6.21 8.69
CA ILE A 62 -6.86 -6.03 9.30
C ILE A 62 -7.04 -5.79 10.80
N ASN A 63 -6.13 -6.34 11.59
CA ASN A 63 -6.09 -6.09 13.02
C ASN A 63 -5.40 -4.73 13.33
N PRO A 64 -5.60 -4.15 14.53
CA PRO A 64 -4.98 -2.88 14.90
C PRO A 64 -3.46 -2.87 14.82
N ASP A 65 -2.80 -3.99 15.13
CA ASP A 65 -1.34 -4.13 15.05
C ASP A 65 -0.82 -3.96 13.61
N THR A 66 -1.48 -4.61 12.65
CA THR A 66 -1.14 -4.51 11.22
C THR A 66 -1.26 -3.06 10.75
N LEU A 67 -2.37 -2.37 11.10
CA LEU A 67 -2.54 -0.97 10.75
C LEU A 67 -1.47 -0.07 11.39
N ALA A 68 -1.19 -0.25 12.68
CA ALA A 68 -0.21 0.56 13.41
C ALA A 68 1.20 0.40 12.82
N ARG A 69 1.61 -0.83 12.51
CA ARG A 69 2.90 -1.12 11.87
C ARG A 69 2.97 -0.55 10.46
N THR A 70 1.90 -0.66 9.67
CA THR A 70 1.83 -0.03 8.33
C THR A 70 2.00 1.48 8.43
N GLN A 71 1.28 2.13 9.34
CA GLN A 71 1.41 3.57 9.56
C GLN A 71 2.81 3.96 10.04
N GLN A 72 3.43 3.18 10.91
CA GLN A 72 4.82 3.41 11.33
C GLN A 72 5.78 3.36 10.12
N MET A 73 5.69 2.34 9.28
CA MET A 73 6.54 2.17 8.10
C MET A 73 6.33 3.28 7.06
N LEU A 74 5.08 3.61 6.74
CA LEU A 74 4.76 4.73 5.82
C LEU A 74 5.12 6.10 6.43
N GLY A 75 4.99 6.24 7.76
CA GLY A 75 5.37 7.44 8.49
C GLY A 75 6.85 7.76 8.35
N ARG A 76 7.72 6.74 8.40
CA ARG A 76 9.17 6.91 8.14
C ARG A 76 9.46 7.45 6.75
N LEU A 77 8.76 6.95 5.71
CA LEU A 77 8.88 7.47 4.34
C LEU A 77 8.42 8.92 4.24
N LYS A 78 7.29 9.24 4.89
CA LYS A 78 6.74 10.61 4.96
C LYS A 78 7.70 11.58 5.65
N GLU A 79 8.30 11.19 6.77
CA GLU A 79 9.30 12.00 7.49
C GLU A 79 10.54 12.27 6.63
N ALA A 80 10.93 11.30 5.81
CA ALA A 80 12.02 11.44 4.83
C ALA A 80 11.61 12.20 3.54
N SER A 81 10.38 12.73 3.47
CA SER A 81 9.84 13.42 2.29
C SER A 81 9.80 12.55 1.01
N ILE A 82 9.63 11.24 1.17
CA ILE A 82 9.42 10.30 0.06
C ILE A 82 7.92 10.18 -0.17
N ASP A 83 7.44 10.65 -1.32
CA ASP A 83 6.04 10.50 -1.71
C ASP A 83 5.70 9.02 -1.91
N VAL A 84 4.60 8.57 -1.31
CA VAL A 84 4.05 7.22 -1.51
C VAL A 84 2.79 7.32 -2.36
N ILE A 85 2.76 6.61 -3.49
CA ILE A 85 1.58 6.49 -4.35
C ILE A 85 1.17 5.03 -4.42
N ALA A 86 -0.12 4.77 -4.25
CA ALA A 86 -0.66 3.42 -4.28
C ALA A 86 -1.88 3.29 -5.21
N ILE A 87 -2.12 2.06 -5.66
CA ILE A 87 -3.40 1.62 -6.23
C ILE A 87 -3.92 0.43 -5.41
N GLU A 88 -5.23 0.18 -5.47
CA GLU A 88 -5.84 -0.97 -4.78
C GLU A 88 -5.69 -2.25 -5.61
N GLY A 89 -5.23 -3.33 -4.98
CA GLY A 89 -5.34 -4.67 -5.55
C GLY A 89 -6.68 -5.35 -5.21
N ASN A 90 -6.84 -6.62 -5.57
CA ASN A 90 -8.08 -7.36 -5.31
C ASN A 90 -8.28 -7.71 -3.82
N HIS A 91 -7.20 -7.75 -3.02
CA HIS A 91 -7.29 -7.96 -1.58
C HIS A 91 -7.60 -6.67 -0.82
N ASP A 92 -7.12 -5.52 -1.32
CA ASP A 92 -7.35 -4.20 -0.73
C ASP A 92 -8.77 -3.67 -0.98
N LYS A 93 -9.33 -3.94 -2.16
CA LYS A 93 -10.58 -3.35 -2.64
C LYS A 93 -11.78 -3.83 -1.82
N CYS A 94 -12.46 -2.93 -1.12
CA CYS A 94 -13.74 -3.27 -0.49
C CYS A 94 -14.87 -3.34 -1.52
N PHE A 95 -15.86 -4.20 -1.26
CA PHE A 95 -17.02 -4.36 -2.16
C PHE A 95 -17.99 -3.18 -2.09
N ASN A 96 -17.95 -2.40 -1.00
CA ASN A 96 -18.74 -1.18 -0.85
C ASN A 96 -17.94 0.01 -1.37
N ALA A 97 -18.51 0.74 -2.33
CA ALA A 97 -17.89 1.93 -2.88
C ALA A 97 -17.72 3.00 -1.78
N GLY A 98 -16.48 3.36 -1.46
CA GLY A 98 -16.16 4.52 -0.61
C GLY A 98 -15.40 4.23 0.69
N GLU A 99 -15.07 2.97 0.98
CA GLU A 99 -14.29 2.61 2.17
C GLU A 99 -13.21 1.60 1.84
N SER A 100 -11.96 1.89 2.13
CA SER A 100 -10.85 0.92 2.07
C SER A 100 -9.73 1.37 2.99
N TRP A 101 -8.81 0.45 3.31
CA TRP A 101 -7.64 0.80 4.10
C TRP A 101 -6.71 1.76 3.38
N LEU A 102 -6.59 1.67 2.04
CA LEU A 102 -5.80 2.61 1.26
C LEU A 102 -6.44 4.00 1.25
N LEU A 103 -7.77 4.10 1.13
CA LEU A 103 -8.47 5.37 1.24
C LEU A 103 -8.35 5.98 2.65
N PHE A 104 -8.37 5.15 3.70
CA PHE A 104 -8.09 5.60 5.06
C PHE A 104 -6.66 6.15 5.19
N LEU A 105 -5.66 5.44 4.65
CA LEU A 105 -4.25 5.88 4.65
C LEU A 105 -4.06 7.17 3.84
N GLU A 106 -4.79 7.35 2.74
CA GLU A 106 -4.82 8.61 2.00
C GLU A 106 -5.41 9.75 2.84
N LYS A 107 -6.59 9.56 3.42
CA LYS A 107 -7.27 10.56 4.27
C LYS A 107 -6.44 10.95 5.50
N THR A 108 -5.59 10.06 5.98
CA THR A 108 -4.67 10.30 7.10
C THR A 108 -3.27 10.75 6.64
N GLY A 109 -3.05 10.89 5.34
CA GLY A 109 -1.86 11.50 4.75
C GLY A 109 -0.62 10.62 4.78
N TYR A 110 -0.75 9.29 4.69
CA TYR A 110 0.36 8.34 4.58
C TYR A 110 0.71 7.96 3.15
N LEU A 111 -0.23 8.08 2.21
CA LEU A 111 -0.03 7.83 0.79
C LEU A 111 -1.01 8.67 -0.06
N LYS A 112 -0.82 8.69 -1.38
CA LYS A 112 -1.81 9.18 -2.35
C LYS A 112 -2.41 7.98 -3.08
N LEU A 113 -3.74 7.89 -3.12
CA LEU A 113 -4.43 6.79 -3.77
C LEU A 113 -4.84 7.20 -5.18
N LEU A 114 -4.36 6.47 -6.18
CA LEU A 114 -4.82 6.66 -7.56
C LEU A 114 -5.89 5.63 -7.91
N ALA A 115 -7.12 6.11 -8.05
CA ALA A 115 -8.25 5.30 -8.48
C ALA A 115 -9.06 6.02 -9.57
N PRO A 116 -9.45 5.34 -10.66
CA PRO A 116 -10.39 5.91 -11.61
C PRO A 116 -11.78 6.00 -10.97
N PHE A 117 -12.52 7.03 -11.34
CA PHE A 117 -13.93 7.15 -10.97
C PHE A 117 -14.81 7.29 -12.21
N HIS A 118 -16.04 6.81 -12.10
CA HIS A 118 -17.04 6.88 -13.16
C HIS A 118 -18.17 7.82 -12.72
N ASP A 119 -18.41 8.88 -13.48
CA ASP A 119 -19.42 9.92 -13.17
C ASP A 119 -20.84 9.57 -13.69
N GLY A 120 -21.02 8.35 -14.20
CA GLY A 120 -22.25 7.90 -14.86
C GLY A 120 -22.21 8.02 -16.39
N ARG A 121 -21.20 8.69 -16.96
CA ARG A 121 -21.02 8.84 -18.42
C ARG A 121 -19.64 8.44 -18.92
N ARG A 122 -18.60 8.69 -18.14
CA ARG A 122 -17.21 8.41 -18.52
C ARG A 122 -16.36 8.03 -17.31
N TYR A 123 -15.29 7.29 -17.59
CA TYR A 123 -14.20 7.11 -16.64
C TYR A 123 -13.27 8.33 -16.68
N SER A 124 -12.93 8.81 -15.49
CA SER A 124 -11.89 9.83 -15.28
C SER A 124 -10.74 9.21 -14.52
N PHE A 125 -9.52 9.42 -15.02
CA PHE A 125 -8.28 8.90 -14.43
C PHE A 125 -7.51 10.08 -13.83
N PRO A 126 -7.66 10.34 -12.51
CA PRO A 126 -6.83 11.34 -11.86
C PRO A 126 -5.35 10.95 -11.98
N CYS A 127 -4.47 11.94 -12.05
CA CYS A 127 -3.03 11.72 -12.12
C CYS A 127 -2.28 12.54 -11.08
N VAL A 128 -1.13 12.00 -10.65
CA VAL A 128 -0.14 12.75 -9.89
C VAL A 128 0.99 13.15 -10.82
N GLU A 129 1.36 14.42 -10.81
CA GLU A 129 2.52 14.94 -11.53
C GLU A 129 3.68 15.13 -10.55
N THR A 130 4.83 14.53 -10.85
CA THR A 130 6.05 14.66 -10.03
C THR A 130 7.29 14.42 -10.89
N GLY A 131 8.38 15.14 -10.63
CA GLY A 131 9.66 14.93 -11.33
C GLY A 131 9.60 14.95 -12.87
N GLY A 132 8.62 15.66 -13.45
CA GLY A 132 8.40 15.72 -14.90
C GLY A 132 7.65 14.52 -15.50
N VAL A 133 7.12 13.61 -14.69
CA VAL A 133 6.26 12.50 -15.13
C VAL A 133 4.83 12.67 -14.63
N ARG A 134 3.88 12.05 -15.34
CA ARG A 134 2.48 11.95 -14.95
C ARG A 134 2.13 10.49 -14.68
N LEU A 135 1.63 10.21 -13.48
CA LEU A 135 1.30 8.88 -13.02
C LEU A 135 -0.20 8.71 -12.99
N PHE A 136 -0.68 7.66 -13.65
CA PHE A 136 -2.09 7.27 -13.68
C PHE A 136 -2.21 5.92 -12.99
N GLY A 137 -3.26 5.74 -12.18
CA GLY A 137 -3.53 4.47 -11.49
C GLY A 137 -4.78 3.81 -12.04
N LEU A 138 -4.69 2.49 -12.21
CA LEU A 138 -5.82 1.60 -12.44
C LEU A 138 -5.71 0.47 -11.43
N GLY A 139 -6.44 0.57 -10.32
CA GLY A 139 -6.58 -0.53 -9.37
C GLY A 139 -7.31 -1.73 -9.98
N TYR A 140 -7.43 -2.82 -9.22
CA TYR A 140 -8.07 -4.06 -9.67
C TYR A 140 -9.51 -3.80 -10.19
N PRO A 141 -9.79 -4.06 -11.48
CA PRO A 141 -11.05 -3.65 -12.11
C PRO A 141 -12.26 -4.45 -11.61
N GLY A 142 -12.07 -5.72 -11.26
CA GLY A 142 -13.14 -6.69 -11.00
C GLY A 142 -12.83 -8.01 -11.67
#